data_AF-A0A9E5FU84-F1
#
_entry.id   AF-A0A9E5FU84-F1
#
_cell.length_a   1.000
_cell.length_b   1.000
_cell.length_c   1.000
_cell.angle_alpha   90.00
_cell.angle_beta   90.00
_cell.angle_gamma   90.00
#
_symmetry.space_group_name_H-M   'P 1'
#
loop_
_entity.id
_entity.type
_entity.pdbx_description
1 polymer ?
#
loop_
_entity_poly.entity_id
_entity_poly.type
_entity_poly.pdbx_seq_one_letter_code
_entity_poly.pdbx_strand_id
1 'polypeptide(L)' 'MNSPTSSQALANSQTVGRIWPDQGVARAPYWIYSDTDIYLKEQRQIFQGANWHYLGLEAEVPEPGNY' A
#
# COMPACT_ATOMS: atom_id res chain seq x y z
N MET A 1 34.78 1.71 22.31
CA MET A 1 33.61 0.80 22.32
C MET A 1 32.41 1.58 22.83
N ASN A 2 31.67 2.22 21.90
CA ASN A 2 30.31 2.75 22.08
C ASN A 2 29.97 3.64 20.87
N SER A 3 29.49 3.02 19.80
CA SER A 3 28.83 3.71 18.69
C SER A 3 27.40 4.11 19.13
N PRO A 4 26.93 5.34 18.90
CA PRO A 4 25.55 5.69 19.20
C PRO A 4 24.62 5.00 18.19
N THR A 5 23.79 4.12 18.74
CA THR A 5 22.50 3.62 18.27
C THR A 5 21.96 4.27 16.99
N SER A 6 22.08 3.54 15.88
CA SER A 6 21.53 3.88 14.55
C SER A 6 19.99 3.80 14.46
N SER A 7 19.27 3.81 15.58
CA SER A 7 17.82 3.52 15.63
C SER A 7 16.93 4.74 15.85
N GLN A 8 17.49 5.95 16.01
CA GLN A 8 16.70 7.19 16.18
C GLN A 8 16.57 8.04 14.92
N ALA A 9 17.26 7.70 13.81
CA ALA A 9 17.25 8.49 12.58
C ALA A 9 16.00 8.30 11.70
N LEU A 10 15.15 7.30 11.95
CA LEU A 10 13.99 6.99 11.10
C LEU A 10 12.64 7.41 11.69
N ALA A 11 12.62 7.92 12.93
CA ALA A 11 11.37 8.21 13.63
C ALA A 11 10.77 9.60 13.30
N ASN A 12 11.52 10.50 12.64
CA ASN A 12 11.13 11.91 12.49
C ASN A 12 11.10 12.39 11.03
N SER A 13 10.49 11.60 10.14
CA SER A 13 10.14 12.08 8.79
C SER A 13 8.91 12.99 8.87
N GLN A 14 9.19 14.23 9.29
CA GLN A 14 8.49 15.48 9.00
C GLN A 14 7.09 15.34 8.38
N THR A 15 6.07 15.74 9.14
CA THR A 15 4.71 16.04 8.67
C THR A 15 4.71 17.27 7.76
N VAL A 16 5.47 17.24 6.66
CA VAL A 16 5.17 18.09 5.49
C VAL A 16 3.81 17.59 4.99
N GLY A 17 2.79 18.45 5.00
CA GLY A 17 1.41 18.06 4.74
C GLY A 17 1.32 17.14 3.52
N ARG A 18 0.70 15.97 3.71
CA ARG A 18 0.36 15.00 2.65
C ARG A 18 -0.66 15.63 1.70
N ILE A 19 -0.19 16.56 0.86
CA ILE A 19 -1.01 17.36 -0.05
C ILE A 19 -0.95 16.75 -1.45
N TRP A 20 -2.12 16.63 -2.07
CA TRP A 20 -2.22 16.24 -3.47
C TRP A 20 -1.79 17.40 -4.38
N PRO A 21 -1.06 17.17 -5.50
CA PRO A 21 -0.57 18.26 -6.33
C PRO A 21 -1.70 18.88 -7.16
N ASP A 22 -1.61 20.17 -7.48
CA ASP A 22 -2.65 20.88 -8.23
C ASP A 22 -2.92 20.31 -9.64
N GLN A 23 -1.98 19.51 -10.16
CA GLN A 23 -2.10 18.78 -11.43
C GLN A 23 -3.12 17.63 -11.36
N GLY A 24 -3.80 17.44 -10.24
CA GLY A 24 -4.88 16.47 -10.08
C GLY A 24 -4.40 15.04 -10.36
N VAL A 25 -5.21 14.25 -11.07
CA VAL A 25 -4.93 12.84 -11.35
C VAL A 25 -3.76 12.61 -12.32
N ALA A 26 -3.20 13.67 -12.92
CA ALA A 26 -2.05 13.56 -13.82
C ALA A 26 -0.73 13.30 -13.07
N ARG A 27 -0.68 13.53 -11.76
CA ARG A 27 0.49 13.26 -10.91
C ARG A 27 0.06 12.71 -9.55
N ALA A 28 0.59 11.54 -9.20
CA ALA A 28 0.50 11.00 -7.85
C ALA A 28 1.73 11.41 -7.02
N PRO A 29 1.57 11.92 -5.78
CA PRO A 29 2.69 12.15 -4.87
C PRO A 29 3.43 10.86 -4.54
N TYR A 30 4.76 10.94 -4.45
CA TYR A 30 5.58 9.74 -4.19
C TYR A 30 5.29 9.08 -2.83
N TRP A 31 4.95 9.87 -1.80
CA TRP A 31 4.68 9.33 -0.46
C TRP A 31 3.48 8.37 -0.43
N ILE A 32 2.55 8.42 -1.39
CA ILE A 32 1.38 7.54 -1.39
C ILE A 32 1.77 6.06 -1.46
N TYR A 33 2.91 5.76 -2.08
CA TYR A 33 3.38 4.40 -2.29
C TYR A 33 4.12 3.80 -1.09
N SER A 34 4.54 4.62 -0.13
CA SER A 34 5.29 4.18 1.06
C SER A 34 4.54 4.42 2.37
N ASP A 35 3.41 5.13 2.33
CA ASP A 35 2.65 5.47 3.51
C ASP A 35 1.86 4.29 4.05
N THR A 36 2.14 3.91 5.31
CA THR A 36 1.52 2.74 5.95
C THR A 36 0.03 2.96 6.22
N ASP A 37 -0.41 4.17 6.58
CA ASP A 37 -1.82 4.42 6.89
C ASP A 37 -2.69 4.27 5.64
N ILE A 38 -2.14 4.70 4.50
CA ILE A 38 -2.79 4.60 3.19
C ILE A 38 -2.88 3.15 2.76
N TYR A 39 -1.78 2.40 2.86
CA TYR A 39 -1.78 0.97 2.59
C TYR A 39 -2.86 0.24 3.41
N LEU A 40 -2.97 0.50 4.71
CA LEU A 40 -3.99 -0.11 5.56
C LEU A 40 -5.41 0.29 5.16
N LYS A 41 -5.60 1.52 4.68
CA LYS A 41 -6.90 1.99 4.17
C LYS A 41 -7.25 1.30 2.85
N GLU A 42 -6.31 1.21 1.92
CA GLU A 42 -6.47 0.50 0.64
C GLU A 42 -6.81 -0.97 0.87
N GLN A 43 -6.10 -1.65 1.79
CA GLN A 43 -6.41 -3.02 2.19
C GLN A 43 -7.87 -3.17 2.63
N ARG A 44 -8.36 -2.31 3.51
CA ARG A 44 -9.74 -2.40 4.02
C ARG A 44 -10.80 -2.02 3.00
N GLN A 45 -10.55 -1.03 2.16
CA GLN A 45 -11.59 -0.42 1.31
C GLN A 45 -11.60 -0.96 -0.12
N ILE A 46 -10.43 -1.33 -0.65
CA ILE A 46 -10.27 -1.78 -2.02
C ILE A 46 -10.13 -3.30 -2.04
N PHE A 47 -9.10 -3.83 -1.38
CA PHE A 47 -8.76 -5.25 -1.51
C PHE A 47 -9.68 -6.18 -0.72
N GLN A 48 -10.06 -5.79 0.50
CA GLN A 48 -10.98 -6.54 1.37
C GLN A 48 -12.36 -5.86 1.46
N GLY A 49 -12.57 -4.82 0.65
CA GLY A 49 -13.84 -4.12 0.55
C GLY A 49 -14.84 -4.88 -0.33
N ALA A 50 -15.96 -4.22 -0.63
CA ALA A 50 -17.01 -4.76 -1.48
C ALA A 50 -16.66 -4.68 -2.98
N ASN A 51 -15.50 -5.24 -3.36
CA ASN A 51 -15.00 -5.27 -4.74
C ASN A 51 -14.75 -6.70 -5.20
N TRP A 52 -14.92 -6.94 -6.50
CA TRP A 52 -14.57 -8.21 -7.14
C TRP A 52 -13.12 -8.19 -7.57
N HIS A 53 -12.37 -9.23 -7.20
CA HIS A 53 -10.99 -9.44 -7.65
C HIS A 53 -10.94 -10.65 -8.56
N TYR A 54 -10.18 -10.53 -9.63
CA TYR A 54 -9.88 -11.66 -10.49
C TYR A 54 -9.03 -12.68 -9.72
N LEU A 55 -9.40 -13.96 -9.77
CA LEU A 55 -8.69 -15.04 -9.08
C LEU A 55 -8.11 -16.08 -10.04
N GLY A 56 -8.81 -16.36 -11.14
CA GLY A 56 -8.41 -17.38 -12.09
C GLY A 56 -9.49 -17.68 -13.11
N LEU A 57 -9.22 -18.66 -13.96
CA LEU A 57 -10.17 -19.19 -14.93
C LEU A 57 -10.61 -20.60 -14.54
N GLU A 58 -11.80 -21.01 -14.96
CA GLU A 58 -12.30 -22.37 -14.76
C GLU A 58 -11.32 -23.44 -15.28
N ALA A 59 -10.65 -23.16 -16.40
CA ALA A 59 -9.67 -24.06 -17.01
C ALA A 59 -8.44 -24.36 -16.11
N GLU A 60 -8.17 -23.54 -15.10
CA GLU A 60 -7.07 -23.76 -14.15
C GLU A 60 -7.41 -24.82 -13.09
N VAL A 61 -8.72 -25.07 -12.86
CA VAL A 61 -9.24 -26.03 -11.86
C VAL A 61 -10.32 -26.95 -12.49
N PRO A 62 -9.97 -27.77 -13.50
CA PRO A 62 -10.96 -28.51 -14.29
C PRO A 62 -11.65 -29.65 -13.52
N GLU A 63 -10.99 -30.18 -12.48
CA GLU A 63 -11.43 -31.39 -11.77
C GLU A 63 -11.67 -31.10 -10.28
N PRO A 64 -12.61 -31.83 -9.63
CA PRO A 64 -12.82 -31.72 -8.19
C PRO A 64 -11.55 -32.03 -7.39
N GLY A 65 -11.17 -31.12 -6.49
CA GLY A 65 -9.97 -31.26 -5.66
C GLY A 65 -8.76 -30.48 -6.17
N ASN A 66 -8.85 -29.84 -7.34
CA ASN A 66 -7.86 -28.86 -7.78
C ASN A 66 -8.17 -27.51 -7.10
N TYR A 67 -7.17 -26.93 -6.42
CA TYR A 67 -7.25 -25.63 -5.75
C TYR A 67 -5.88 -24.93 -5.73
#